data_AF-W6TNB3-F1
#
_entry.id   AF-W6TNB3-F1
#
_cell.length_a   1.000
_cell.length_b   1.000
_cell.length_c   1.000
_cell.angle_alpha   90.00
_cell.angle_beta   90.00
_cell.angle_gamma   90.00
#
_symmetry.space_group_name_H-M   'P 1'
#
loop_
_entity.id
_entity.type
_entity.pdbx_description
1 polymer ?
#
loop_
_entity_poly.entity_id
_entity_poly.type
_entity_poly.pdbx_seq_one_letter_code
_entity_poly.pdbx_strand_id
1 'polypeptide(L)'
;MNAKLLIRISVFLLFVHLIGHFIGHVYRDEAEGSLGGVAKVIKSRKVVFMGVDRSLADYSNSYSWMLFGLYAMSMILLWQLSSYLKENRNLAKRLLFQIGITYLFFGTIELLYFFPFAAVVSFLVGLLILLSTRIR
;
A
#
# COMPACT_ATOMS: atom_id res chain seq x y z
N MET A 1 -12.37 -20.29 -10.82
CA MET A 1 -11.84 -19.71 -9.56
C MET A 1 -12.95 -18.99 -8.82
N ASN A 2 -12.97 -19.05 -7.49
CA ASN A 2 -13.96 -18.36 -6.66
C ASN A 2 -13.55 -16.88 -6.49
N ALA A 3 -14.45 -15.93 -6.76
CA ALA A 3 -14.21 -14.49 -6.57
C ALA A 3 -13.72 -14.17 -5.15
N LYS A 4 -14.24 -14.87 -4.13
CA LYS A 4 -13.80 -14.73 -2.75
C LYS A 4 -12.33 -15.10 -2.57
N LEU A 5 -11.87 -16.17 -3.23
CA LEU A 5 -10.48 -16.63 -3.13
C LEU A 5 -9.51 -15.59 -3.73
N LEU A 6 -9.86 -14.99 -4.87
CA LEU A 6 -9.06 -13.92 -5.47
C LEU A 6 -8.87 -12.73 -4.52
N ILE A 7 -9.94 -12.30 -3.86
CA ILE A 7 -9.87 -11.20 -2.90
C ILE A 7 -9.03 -11.61 -1.67
N ARG A 8 -9.14 -12.85 -1.20
CA ARG A 8 -8.33 -13.36 -0.08
C ARG A 8 -6.84 -13.41 -0.41
N ILE A 9 -6.48 -13.81 -1.62
CA ILE A 9 -5.09 -13.74 -2.11
C ILE A 9 -4.63 -12.28 -2.16
N SER A 10 -5.49 -11.36 -2.62
CA SER A 10 -5.18 -9.93 -2.64
C SER A 10 -4.90 -9.38 -1.23
N VAL A 11 -5.69 -9.79 -0.23
CA VAL A 11 -5.45 -9.43 1.18
C VAL A 11 -4.11 -9.98 1.67
N PHE A 12 -3.78 -11.23 1.35
CA PHE A 12 -2.50 -11.82 1.73
C PHE A 12 -1.31 -11.09 1.08
N LEU A 13 -1.41 -10.72 -0.20
CA LEU A 13 -0.39 -9.92 -0.89
C LEU A 13 -0.21 -8.55 -0.23
N LEU A 14 -1.31 -7.87 0.15
CA LEU A 14 -1.24 -6.62 0.89
C LEU A 14 -0.61 -6.77 2.28
N PHE A 15 -0.83 -7.91 2.94
CA PHE A 15 -0.19 -8.19 4.22
C PHE A 15 1.33 -8.33 4.06
N VAL A 16 1.78 -9.08 3.04
CA VAL A 16 3.21 -9.17 2.70
C VAL A 16 3.77 -7.79 2.35
N HIS A 17 3.02 -6.99 1.59
CA HIS A 17 3.42 -5.64 1.23
C HIS A 17 3.60 -4.74 2.47
N LEU A 18 2.63 -4.79 3.39
CA LEU A 18 2.68 -4.07 4.65
C LEU A 18 3.89 -4.47 5.49
N ILE A 19 4.17 -5.78 5.62
CA ILE A 19 5.37 -6.26 6.32
C ILE A 19 6.64 -5.70 5.66
N GLY A 20 6.72 -5.72 4.33
CA GLY A 20 7.85 -5.15 3.60
C GLY A 20 8.08 -3.67 3.95
N HIS A 21 7.02 -2.87 3.95
CA HIS A 21 7.12 -1.47 4.38
C HIS A 21 7.45 -1.30 5.87
N PHE A 22 6.95 -2.19 6.73
CA PHE A 22 7.26 -2.16 8.16
C PHE A 22 8.74 -2.42 8.40
N ILE A 23 9.30 -3.47 7.77
CA ILE A 23 10.73 -3.78 7.81
C ILE A 23 11.53 -2.59 7.26
N GLY A 24 11.17 -2.10 6.06
CA GLY A 24 11.84 -0.95 5.46
C GLY A 24 11.82 0.29 6.37
N HIS A 25 10.71 0.52 7.08
CA HIS A 25 10.59 1.63 8.02
C HIS A 25 11.47 1.47 9.27
N VAL A 26 11.47 0.27 9.87
CA VAL A 26 12.25 -0.02 11.09
C VAL A 26 13.75 0.04 10.81
N TYR A 27 14.19 -0.55 9.69
CA TYR A 27 15.61 -0.72 9.37
C TYR A 27 16.20 0.40 8.50
N ARG A 28 15.43 1.44 8.12
CA ARG A 28 15.92 2.52 7.23
C ARG A 28 17.14 3.27 7.78
N ASP A 29 17.31 3.28 9.09
CA ASP A 29 18.37 4.02 9.78
C ASP A 29 19.68 3.24 9.89
N GLU A 30 19.64 1.94 9.61
CA GLU A 30 20.79 1.03 9.61
C GLU A 30 21.51 0.99 8.26
N ALA A 31 21.08 1.84 7.30
CA ALA A 31 21.68 1.89 5.98
C ALA A 31 23.14 2.39 6.04
N GLU A 32 24.06 1.62 5.47
CA GLU A 32 25.49 1.96 5.41
C GLU A 32 25.87 2.71 4.11
N GLY A 33 27.10 3.20 4.04
CA GLY A 33 27.67 3.82 2.84
C GLY A 33 26.95 5.11 2.42
N SER A 34 26.74 5.27 1.10
CA SER A 34 26.11 6.46 0.54
C SER A 34 24.67 6.68 1.04
N LEU A 35 23.93 5.61 1.29
CA LEU A 35 22.56 5.66 1.83
C LEU A 35 22.53 6.21 3.25
N GLY A 36 23.46 5.79 4.12
CA GLY A 36 23.61 6.34 5.46
C GLY A 36 23.98 7.82 5.47
N GLY A 37 24.80 8.25 4.51
CA GLY A 37 25.12 9.67 4.28
C GLY A 37 23.88 10.50 3.94
N VAL A 38 23.06 10.02 3.01
CA VAL A 38 21.78 10.68 2.64
C VAL A 38 20.83 10.72 3.84
N ALA A 39 20.69 9.62 4.58
CA ALA A 39 19.84 9.54 5.77
C ALA A 39 20.22 10.60 6.82
N LYS A 40 21.52 10.85 7.04
CA LYS A 40 22.00 11.91 7.93
C LYS A 40 21.63 13.30 7.44
N VAL A 41 21.71 13.55 6.12
CA VAL A 41 21.37 14.86 5.53
C VAL A 41 19.88 15.17 5.65
N ILE A 42 19.00 14.21 5.34
CA ILE A 42 17.54 14.43 5.39
C ILE A 42 17.02 14.57 6.83
N LYS A 43 17.78 14.10 7.82
CA LYS A 43 17.50 14.26 9.25
C LYS A 43 18.04 15.56 9.84
N SER A 44 19.17 16.06 9.34
CA SER A 44 19.89 17.17 9.99
C SER A 44 19.26 18.53 9.72
N ARG A 45 18.54 18.70 8.62
CA ARG A 45 17.88 19.97 8.27
C ARG A 45 16.40 19.92 8.63
N LYS A 46 16.01 20.76 9.57
CA LYS A 46 14.61 21.10 9.82
C LYS A 46 14.29 22.42 9.13
N VAL A 47 13.09 22.48 8.55
CA VAL A 47 12.56 23.67 7.91
C VAL A 47 11.11 23.83 8.35
N VAL A 48 10.70 25.08 8.58
CA VAL A 48 9.29 25.38 8.80
C VAL A 48 8.56 25.21 7.48
N PHE A 49 7.76 24.16 7.37
CA PHE A 49 6.95 23.86 6.20
C PHE A 49 5.49 23.69 6.62
N MET A 50 4.59 24.43 5.96
CA MET A 50 3.17 24.50 6.32
C MET A 50 2.93 24.83 7.82
N GLY A 51 3.78 25.68 8.41
CA GLY A 51 3.64 26.13 9.80
C GLY A 51 4.16 25.16 10.86
N VAL A 52 4.83 24.06 10.48
CA VAL A 52 5.42 23.10 11.41
C VAL A 52 6.93 22.97 11.15
N ASP A 53 7.73 23.00 12.21
CA ASP A 53 9.18 22.78 12.14
C ASP A 53 9.51 21.28 12.14
N ARG A 54 9.81 20.73 10.96
CA ARG A 54 10.08 19.30 10.75
C ARG A 54 11.20 19.10 9.74
N SER A 55 11.90 17.98 9.87
CA SER A 55 12.84 17.51 8.85
C SER A 55 12.12 16.75 7.75
N LEU A 56 12.79 16.56 6.60
CA LEU A 56 12.27 15.67 5.55
C LEU A 56 12.14 14.22 6.04
N ALA A 57 13.03 13.79 6.95
CA ALA A 57 12.93 12.49 7.59
C ALA A 57 11.64 12.34 8.44
N ASP A 58 11.23 13.39 9.15
CA ASP A 58 9.98 13.39 9.93
C ASP A 58 8.76 13.24 9.02
N TYR A 59 8.70 13.96 7.89
CA TYR A 59 7.61 13.81 6.92
C TYR A 59 7.58 12.40 6.33
N SER A 60 8.74 11.88 5.90
CA SER A 60 8.85 10.50 5.40
C SER A 60 8.36 9.48 6.44
N ASN A 61 8.71 9.66 7.71
CA ASN A 61 8.23 8.85 8.83
C ASN A 61 6.70 8.88 8.96
N SER A 62 6.10 10.06 8.95
CA SER A 62 4.65 10.23 9.03
C SER A 62 3.93 9.57 7.84
N TYR A 63 4.48 9.67 6.64
CA TYR A 63 3.93 8.98 5.46
C TYR A 63 3.95 7.46 5.62
N SER A 64 5.01 6.88 6.21
CA SER A 64 5.03 5.43 6.50
C SER A 64 3.89 5.02 7.44
N TRP A 65 3.65 5.77 8.52
CA TRP A 65 2.55 5.46 9.44
C TRP A 65 1.18 5.55 8.78
N MET A 66 0.98 6.56 7.93
CA MET A 66 -0.27 6.68 7.16
C MET A 66 -0.43 5.50 6.18
N LEU A 67 0.65 5.07 5.53
CA LEU A 67 0.64 3.91 4.65
C LEU A 67 0.26 2.63 5.40
N PHE A 68 0.77 2.42 6.61
CA PHE A 68 0.38 1.26 7.43
C PHE A 68 -1.11 1.25 7.73
N GLY A 69 -1.67 2.39 8.11
CA GLY A 69 -3.12 2.55 8.30
C GLY A 69 -3.91 2.28 7.02
N LEU A 70 -3.46 2.80 5.88
CA LEU A 70 -4.09 2.59 4.58
C LEU A 70 -4.14 1.12 4.17
N TYR A 71 -3.03 0.39 4.32
CA TYR A 71 -2.98 -1.04 4.02
C TYR A 71 -3.79 -1.87 5.01
N ALA A 72 -3.72 -1.59 6.31
CA ALA A 72 -4.56 -2.24 7.31
C ALA A 72 -6.05 -2.07 7.01
N MET A 73 -6.47 -0.83 6.74
CA MET A 73 -7.85 -0.52 6.34
C MET A 73 -8.24 -1.25 5.05
N SER A 74 -7.40 -1.22 4.03
CA SER A 74 -7.66 -1.90 2.76
C SER A 74 -7.86 -3.41 2.94
N MET A 75 -7.02 -4.05 3.76
CA MET A 75 -7.15 -5.48 4.08
C MET A 75 -8.48 -5.78 4.77
N ILE A 76 -8.89 -4.98 5.74
CA ILE A 76 -10.18 -5.15 6.44
C ILE A 76 -11.35 -5.01 5.46
N LEU A 77 -11.34 -3.95 4.64
CA LEU A 77 -12.39 -3.69 3.65
C LEU A 77 -12.51 -4.82 2.63
N LEU A 78 -11.39 -5.25 2.05
CA LEU A 78 -11.36 -6.37 1.11
C LEU A 78 -11.82 -7.67 1.79
N TRP A 79 -11.41 -7.88 3.04
CA TRP A 79 -11.81 -9.06 3.79
C TRP A 79 -13.33 -9.13 3.97
N GLN A 80 -13.96 -8.01 4.34
CA GLN A 80 -15.41 -7.87 4.51
C GLN A 80 -16.15 -7.98 3.18
N LEU A 81 -15.73 -7.23 2.15
CA LEU A 81 -16.37 -7.23 0.82
C LEU A 81 -16.39 -8.62 0.18
N SER A 82 -15.35 -9.43 0.41
CA SER A 82 -15.33 -10.81 -0.08
C SER A 82 -16.40 -11.71 0.55
N SER A 83 -16.88 -11.40 1.75
CA SER A 83 -17.97 -12.11 2.42
C SER A 83 -19.34 -11.63 1.89
N TYR A 84 -19.48 -10.34 1.62
CA TYR A 84 -20.71 -9.72 1.12
C TYR A 84 -21.02 -10.01 -0.36
N LEU A 85 -20.13 -10.70 -1.08
CA LEU A 85 -20.35 -11.08 -2.48
C LEU A 85 -21.62 -11.91 -2.73
N LYS A 86 -22.10 -12.63 -1.71
CA LYS A 86 -23.34 -13.42 -1.80
C LYS A 86 -24.60 -12.63 -1.47
N GLU A 87 -24.50 -11.71 -0.50
CA GLU A 87 -25.65 -10.98 0.06
C GLU A 87 -25.98 -9.72 -0.76
N ASN A 88 -24.97 -8.93 -1.12
CA ASN A 88 -25.17 -7.70 -1.89
C ASN A 88 -24.11 -7.55 -2.98
N ARG A 89 -24.24 -8.44 -3.96
CA ARG A 89 -23.25 -8.65 -5.01
C ARG A 89 -22.93 -7.40 -5.84
N ASN A 90 -23.96 -6.65 -6.24
CA ASN A 90 -23.77 -5.50 -7.13
C ASN A 90 -23.01 -4.37 -6.42
N LEU A 91 -23.37 -4.07 -5.17
CA LEU A 91 -22.66 -3.07 -4.38
C LEU A 91 -21.21 -3.50 -4.13
N ALA A 92 -21.00 -4.75 -3.69
CA ALA A 92 -19.66 -5.28 -3.44
C ALA A 92 -18.77 -5.19 -4.69
N LYS A 93 -19.28 -5.54 -5.87
CA LYS A 93 -18.54 -5.43 -7.14
C LYS A 93 -18.18 -3.99 -7.51
N ARG A 94 -19.06 -3.01 -7.27
CA ARG A 94 -18.77 -1.59 -7.55
C ARG A 94 -17.64 -1.07 -6.67
N LEU A 95 -17.68 -1.38 -5.37
CA LEU A 95 -16.63 -1.00 -4.42
C LEU A 95 -15.30 -1.69 -4.75
N LEU A 96 -15.34 -3.00 -5.05
CA LEU A 96 -14.15 -3.74 -5.47
C LEU A 96 -13.55 -3.17 -6.76
N PHE A 97 -14.38 -2.78 -7.74
CA PHE A 97 -13.88 -2.17 -8.97
C PHE A 97 -13.09 -0.88 -8.69
N GLN A 98 -13.65 0.01 -7.86
CA GLN A 98 -12.99 1.26 -7.47
C GLN A 98 -11.65 0.98 -6.75
N ILE A 99 -11.66 0.08 -5.76
CA ILE A 99 -10.46 -0.31 -5.03
C ILE A 99 -9.40 -0.91 -5.97
N GLY A 100 -9.82 -1.76 -6.90
CA GLY A 100 -8.93 -2.39 -7.89
C GLY A 100 -8.22 -1.36 -8.77
N ILE A 101 -8.95 -0.37 -9.30
CA ILE A 101 -8.36 0.73 -10.07
C ILE A 101 -7.39 1.56 -9.22
N THR A 102 -7.72 1.85 -7.96
CA THR A 102 -6.82 2.56 -7.03
C THR A 102 -5.51 1.81 -6.84
N TYR A 103 -5.53 0.48 -6.70
CA TYR A 103 -4.30 -0.30 -6.56
C TYR A 103 -3.45 -0.37 -7.84
N LEU A 104 -4.06 -0.32 -9.02
CA LEU A 104 -3.31 -0.14 -10.28
C LEU A 104 -2.65 1.26 -10.33
N PHE A 105 -3.35 2.29 -9.86
CA PHE A 105 -2.80 3.63 -9.75
C PHE A 105 -1.62 3.67 -8.76
N PHE A 106 -1.76 3.07 -7.58
CA PHE A 106 -0.65 2.95 -6.62
C PHE A 106 0.53 2.19 -7.19
N GLY A 107 0.31 1.06 -7.89
CA GLY A 107 1.39 0.34 -8.58
C GLY A 107 2.13 1.21 -9.59
N THR A 108 1.42 2.13 -10.27
CA THR A 108 2.04 3.08 -11.21
C THR A 108 2.93 4.09 -10.48
N ILE A 109 2.45 4.66 -9.36
CA ILE A 109 3.24 5.58 -8.53
C ILE A 109 4.48 4.87 -7.95
N GLU A 110 4.31 3.64 -7.47
CA GLU A 110 5.39 2.84 -6.92
C GLU A 110 6.46 2.49 -7.96
N LEU A 111 6.04 2.23 -9.20
CA LEU A 111 6.96 1.95 -10.30
C LEU A 111 7.83 3.17 -10.65
N LEU A 112 7.22 4.37 -10.62
CA LEU A 112 7.89 5.61 -11.02
C LEU A 112 8.79 6.19 -9.93
N TYR A 113 8.41 6.06 -8.65
CA TYR A 113 9.03 6.83 -7.57
C TYR A 113 9.59 6.00 -6.42
N PHE A 114 9.28 4.71 -6.35
CA PHE A 114 9.66 3.86 -5.21
C PHE A 114 10.49 2.67 -5.67
N PHE A 115 9.92 1.45 -5.64
CA PHE A 115 10.65 0.22 -5.92
C PHE A 115 9.79 -0.73 -6.77
N PRO A 116 10.38 -1.40 -7.78
CA PRO A 116 9.64 -2.28 -8.68
C PRO A 116 8.90 -3.41 -7.97
N PHE A 117 9.44 -3.90 -6.85
CA PHE A 117 8.79 -4.96 -6.07
C PHE A 117 7.43 -4.52 -5.50
N ALA A 118 7.33 -3.32 -4.91
CA ALA A 118 6.04 -2.77 -4.45
C ALA A 118 5.05 -2.67 -5.60
N ALA A 119 5.53 -2.07 -6.70
CA ALA A 119 4.70 -1.86 -7.89
C ALA A 119 4.08 -3.15 -8.40
N VAL A 120 4.88 -4.22 -8.51
CA VAL A 120 4.39 -5.55 -8.93
C VAL A 120 3.32 -6.07 -7.96
N VAL A 121 3.54 -5.95 -6.65
CA VAL A 121 2.55 -6.40 -5.65
C VAL A 121 1.25 -5.61 -5.76
N SER A 122 1.32 -4.28 -5.87
CA SER A 122 0.14 -3.42 -6.03
C SER A 122 -0.61 -3.68 -7.35
N PHE A 123 0.10 -3.88 -8.46
CA PHE A 123 -0.52 -4.27 -9.72
C PHE A 123 -1.21 -5.63 -9.63
N LEU A 124 -0.56 -6.63 -9.03
CA LEU A 124 -1.16 -7.95 -8.82
C LEU A 124 -2.42 -7.85 -7.96
N VAL A 125 -2.38 -7.11 -6.85
CA VAL A 125 -3.55 -6.85 -6.00
C VAL A 125 -4.68 -6.21 -6.81
N GLY A 126 -4.38 -5.13 -7.56
CA GLY A 126 -5.37 -4.44 -8.39
C GLY A 126 -5.99 -5.38 -9.44
N LEU A 127 -5.17 -6.14 -10.16
CA LEU A 127 -5.62 -7.08 -11.18
C LEU A 127 -6.49 -8.20 -10.60
N LEU A 128 -6.08 -8.83 -9.49
CA LEU A 128 -6.85 -9.91 -8.86
C LEU A 128 -8.20 -9.40 -8.34
N ILE A 129 -8.25 -8.20 -7.77
CA ILE A 129 -9.49 -7.55 -7.36
C ILE A 129 -10.40 -7.31 -8.56
N LEU A 130 -9.89 -6.74 -9.65
CA LEU A 130 -10.68 -6.48 -10.86
C LEU A 130 -11.20 -7.77 -11.49
N LEU A 131 -10.38 -8.81 -11.57
CA LEU A 131 -10.79 -10.13 -12.05
C LEU A 131 -11.92 -10.72 -11.19
N SER A 132 -11.86 -10.53 -9.87
CA SER A 132 -12.92 -10.99 -8.95
C SER A 132 -14.29 -10.38 -9.26
N THR A 133 -14.33 -9.16 -9.80
CA THR A 133 -15.60 -8.49 -10.16
C THR A 133 -16.26 -9.11 -11.40
N ARG A 134 -15.51 -9.83 -12.23
CA ARG A 134 -16.00 -10.44 -13.48
C ARG A 134 -16.51 -11.88 -13.29
N ILE A 135 -16.09 -12.55 -12.22
CA ILE A 135 -16.49 -13.93 -11.93
C ILE A 135 -17.97 -14.00 -11.52
N ARG A 136 -18.66 -15.02 -12.04
CA ARG A 136 -20.08 -15.33 -11.80
C ARG A 136 -20.32 -16.03 -10.46
#